data_AF-A0A972TWX9-F1
#
_entry.id   AF-A0A972TWX9-F1
#
_cell.length_a   1.000
_cell.length_b   1.000
_cell.length_c   1.000
_cell.angle_alpha   90.00
_cell.angle_beta   90.00
_cell.angle_gamma   90.00
#
_symmetry.space_group_name_H-M   'P 1'
#
loop_
_entity.id
_entity.type
_entity.pdbx_description
1 polymer ?
#
loop_
_entity_poly.entity_id
_entity_poly.type
_entity_poly.pdbx_seq_one_letter_code
_entity_poly.pdbx_strand_id
1 'polypeptide(L)'
;MNPEMTEKIASILERAKDPESGLSVEEVGVVKRVRYNEEKKEMYIVTDFVSHLPGCLTCVGIAMAVMSTIVRNLNEEFQKEFPNLTIQFV
;
A
#
# COMPACT_ATOMS: atom_id res chain seq x y z
N MET A 1 -10.68 -10.58 10.51
CA MET A 1 -10.78 -10.64 9.03
C MET A 1 -11.07 -12.06 8.62
N ASN A 2 -11.89 -12.23 7.59
CA ASN A 2 -12.16 -13.55 7.01
C ASN A 2 -10.93 -14.02 6.20
N PRO A 3 -10.64 -15.33 6.14
CA PRO A 3 -9.46 -15.85 5.43
C PRO A 3 -9.44 -15.48 3.94
N GLU A 4 -10.60 -15.48 3.27
CA GLU A 4 -10.72 -15.06 1.86
C GLU A 4 -10.30 -13.60 1.64
N MET A 5 -10.60 -12.70 2.58
CA MET A 5 -10.14 -11.30 2.49
C MET A 5 -8.63 -11.21 2.63
N THR A 6 -8.05 -12.00 3.53
CA THR A 6 -6.59 -12.03 3.73
C THR A 6 -5.87 -12.50 2.48
N GLU A 7 -6.37 -13.53 1.79
CA GLU A 7 -5.80 -14.01 0.53
C GLU A 7 -5.88 -12.97 -0.59
N LYS A 8 -7.02 -12.28 -0.73
CA LYS A 8 -7.16 -11.18 -1.69
C LYS A 8 -6.16 -10.06 -1.42
N ILE A 9 -5.95 -9.71 -0.15
CA ILE A 9 -5.01 -8.66 0.25
C ILE A 9 -3.57 -9.08 -0.06
N ALA A 10 -3.18 -10.31 0.26
CA ALA A 10 -1.87 -10.84 -0.09
C ALA A 10 -1.63 -10.76 -1.61
N SER A 11 -2.61 -11.18 -2.41
CA SER A 11 -2.53 -11.07 -3.88
C SER A 11 -2.45 -9.63 -4.39
N ILE A 12 -3.11 -8.67 -3.74
CA ILE A 12 -2.99 -7.25 -4.09
C ILE A 12 -1.57 -6.74 -3.78
N LEU A 13 -1.03 -7.08 -2.60
CA LEU A 13 0.29 -6.63 -2.17
C LEU A 13 1.42 -7.22 -3.04
N GLU A 14 1.24 -8.44 -3.56
CA GLU A 14 2.15 -9.08 -4.52
C GLU A 14 2.10 -8.40 -5.91
N ARG A 15 0.91 -8.00 -6.36
CA ARG A 15 0.70 -7.34 -7.66
C ARG A 15 1.16 -5.88 -7.67
N ALA A 16 0.99 -5.18 -6.56
CA ALA A 16 1.44 -3.81 -6.42
C ALA A 16 2.97 -3.77 -6.33
N LYS A 17 3.61 -3.16 -7.33
CA LYS A 17 5.08 -3.08 -7.43
C LYS A 17 5.60 -1.67 -7.21
N ASP A 18 6.77 -1.60 -6.61
CA ASP A 18 7.59 -0.40 -6.60
C ASP A 18 8.13 -0.14 -8.02
N PRO A 19 7.86 1.03 -8.62
CA PRO A 19 8.25 1.32 -10.00
C PRO A 19 9.77 1.39 -10.21
N GLU A 20 10.55 1.65 -9.15
CA GLU A 20 12.00 1.80 -9.25
C GLU A 20 12.73 0.46 -9.19
N SER A 21 12.33 -0.43 -8.27
CA SER A 21 12.98 -1.73 -8.05
C SER A 21 12.28 -2.89 -8.75
N GLY A 22 10.99 -2.74 -9.09
CA GLY A 22 10.15 -3.82 -9.60
C GLY A 22 9.75 -4.87 -8.55
N LEU A 23 10.16 -4.68 -7.29
CA LEU A 23 9.78 -5.52 -6.16
C LEU A 23 8.32 -5.26 -5.74
N SER A 24 7.67 -6.26 -5.16
CA SER A 24 6.34 -6.08 -4.60
C SER A 24 6.37 -5.17 -3.36
N VAL A 25 5.25 -4.50 -3.06
CA VAL A 25 5.12 -3.64 -1.88
C VAL A 25 5.33 -4.42 -0.57
N GLU A 26 5.03 -5.71 -0.58
CA GLU A 26 5.33 -6.62 0.54
C GLU A 26 6.85 -6.80 0.73
N GLU A 27 7.59 -7.05 -0.35
CA GLU A 27 9.04 -7.22 -0.31
C GLU A 27 9.78 -5.94 0.10
N VAL A 28 9.28 -4.77 -0.33
CA VAL A 28 9.87 -3.48 0.06
C VAL A 28 9.60 -3.16 1.54
N GLY A 29 8.57 -3.79 2.14
CA GLY A 29 8.23 -3.59 3.56
C GLY A 29 7.53 -2.26 3.85
N VAL A 30 7.00 -1.61 2.81
CA VAL A 30 6.31 -0.32 2.92
C VAL A 30 4.98 -0.45 3.68
N VAL A 31 4.24 -1.53 3.46
CA VAL A 31 2.97 -1.79 4.15
C VAL A 31 3.26 -2.61 5.40
N LYS A 32 3.08 -2.00 6.58
CA LYS A 32 3.30 -2.68 7.87
C LYS A 32 2.14 -3.57 8.28
N ARG A 33 0.91 -3.13 8.00
CA ARG A 33 -0.32 -3.85 8.37
C ARG A 33 -1.53 -3.34 7.61
N VAL A 34 -2.48 -4.22 7.35
CA VAL A 34 -3.81 -3.87 6.86
C VAL A 34 -4.83 -4.18 7.96
N ARG A 35 -5.73 -3.23 8.23
CA ARG A 35 -6.82 -3.38 9.20
C ARG A 35 -8.14 -3.16 8.49
N TYR A 36 -9.11 -4.02 8.77
CA TYR A 36 -10.46 -3.89 8.26
C TYR A 36 -11.42 -3.56 9.40
N ASN A 37 -12.24 -2.51 9.22
CA ASN A 37 -13.33 -2.15 10.08
C ASN A 37 -14.66 -2.42 9.37
N GLU A 38 -15.36 -3.47 9.80
CA GLU A 38 -16.62 -3.91 9.20
C GLU A 38 -17.77 -2.93 9.46
N GLU A 39 -17.86 -2.35 10.65
CA GLU A 39 -18.92 -1.41 11.03
C GLU A 39 -18.89 -0.15 10.15
N LYS A 40 -17.68 0.31 9.80
CA LYS A 40 -17.49 1.50 8.96
C LYS A 40 -17.29 1.19 7.48
N LYS A 41 -17.13 -0.08 7.10
CA LYS A 41 -16.70 -0.50 5.76
C LYS A 41 -15.41 0.20 5.30
N GLU A 42 -14.47 0.33 6.23
CA GLU A 42 -13.19 1.03 6.00
C GLU A 42 -12.03 0.03 6.09
N MET A 43 -11.08 0.18 5.17
CA MET A 43 -9.82 -0.55 5.18
C MET A 43 -8.67 0.44 5.39
N TYR A 44 -7.95 0.24 6.48
CA TYR A 44 -6.81 1.05 6.88
C TYR A 44 -5.52 0.32 6.50
N ILE A 45 -4.77 0.88 5.56
CA ILE A 45 -3.48 0.39 5.11
C ILE A 45 -2.43 1.23 5.81
N VAL A 46 -1.72 0.62 6.76
CA VAL A 46 -0.68 1.32 7.51
C VAL A 46 0.64 1.19 6.77
N THR A 47 1.16 2.34 6.35
CA THR A 47 2.38 2.45 5.56
C THR A 47 3.51 3.07 6.36
N ASP A 48 4.76 2.72 6.08
CA ASP A 48 5.94 3.33 6.67
C ASP A 48 6.92 3.81 5.60
N PHE A 49 6.54 4.85 4.89
CA PHE A 49 7.41 5.49 3.92
C PHE A 49 8.56 6.28 4.54
N VAL A 50 8.36 6.80 5.75
CA VAL A 50 9.31 7.71 6.41
C VAL A 50 10.61 6.99 6.75
N SER A 51 10.55 5.75 7.21
CA SER A 51 11.74 4.95 7.51
C SER A 51 12.60 4.62 6.28
N HIS A 52 12.04 4.77 5.08
CA HIS A 52 12.74 4.53 3.81
C HIS A 52 13.20 5.81 3.10
N LEU A 53 13.06 6.99 3.73
CA LEU A 53 13.51 8.23 3.12
C LEU A 53 15.05 8.35 3.11
N PRO A 54 15.66 8.73 1.98
CA PRO A 54 17.10 8.94 1.90
C PRO A 54 17.50 10.23 2.64
N GLY A 55 18.72 10.25 3.19
CA GLY A 55 19.26 11.44 3.87
C GLY A 55 19.59 12.62 2.93
N CYS A 56 19.60 12.39 1.62
CA CYS A 56 19.85 13.43 0.62
C CYS A 56 18.55 14.18 0.28
N LEU A 57 18.52 15.50 0.53
CA LEU A 57 17.36 16.38 0.33
C LEU A 57 16.76 16.32 -1.09
N THR A 58 17.61 16.22 -2.13
CA THR A 58 17.12 16.10 -3.52
C THR A 58 16.51 14.72 -3.78
N CYS A 59 17.09 13.67 -3.21
CA CYS A 59 16.56 12.30 -3.31
C CYS A 59 15.23 12.15 -2.57
N VAL A 60 14.96 12.94 -1.52
CA VAL A 60 13.66 12.95 -0.83
C VAL A 60 12.53 13.34 -1.78
N GLY A 61 12.76 14.31 -2.67
CA GLY A 61 11.77 14.69 -3.69
C GLY A 61 11.42 13.54 -4.63
N ILE A 62 12.43 12.79 -5.08
CA ILE A 62 12.25 11.61 -5.94
C ILE A 62 11.52 10.51 -5.17
N ALA A 63 11.96 10.22 -3.94
CA ALA A 63 11.32 9.22 -3.09
C ALA A 63 9.83 9.52 -2.88
N MET A 64 9.44 10.77 -2.62
CA MET A 64 8.03 11.15 -2.50
C MET A 64 7.21 10.90 -3.78
N ALA A 65 7.79 11.13 -4.95
CA ALA A 65 7.12 10.85 -6.23
C ALA A 65 6.90 9.34 -6.44
N VAL A 66 7.92 8.53 -6.10
CA VAL A 66 7.83 7.07 -6.13
C VAL A 66 6.76 6.58 -5.15
N MET A 67 6.78 7.07 -3.91
CA MET A 67 5.79 6.75 -2.87
C MET A 67 4.36 7.10 -3.31
N SER A 68 4.15 8.28 -3.91
CA SER A 68 2.84 8.67 -4.43
C SER A 68 2.35 7.72 -5.53
N THR A 69 3.27 7.20 -6.35
CA THR A 69 2.94 6.23 -7.41
C THR A 69 2.55 4.88 -6.80
N ILE A 70 3.29 4.42 -5.79
CA ILE A 70 2.96 3.20 -5.04
C ILE A 70 1.58 3.30 -4.40
N VAL A 71 1.29 4.40 -3.70
CA VAL A 71 -0.02 4.63 -3.06
C VAL A 71 -1.13 4.63 -4.09
N ARG A 72 -0.94 5.27 -5.24
CA ARG A 72 -1.93 5.26 -6.33
C ARG A 72 -2.19 3.85 -6.85
N ASN A 73 -1.14 3.10 -7.14
CA ASN A 73 -1.24 1.73 -7.66
C ASN A 73 -1.94 0.81 -6.65
N LEU A 74 -1.56 0.89 -5.37
CA LEU A 74 -2.24 0.17 -4.30
C LEU A 74 -3.72 0.55 -4.25
N ASN A 75 -4.04 1.84 -4.24
CA ASN A 75 -5.43 2.29 -4.17
C ASN A 75 -6.26 1.75 -5.35
N GLU A 76 -5.72 1.76 -6.56
CA GLU A 76 -6.38 1.20 -7.74
C GLU A 76 -6.64 -0.31 -7.61
N GLU A 77 -5.64 -1.08 -7.17
CA GLU A 77 -5.80 -2.54 -6.98
C GLU A 77 -6.79 -2.87 -5.85
N PHE A 78 -6.71 -2.15 -4.73
CA PHE A 78 -7.67 -2.31 -3.62
C PHE A 78 -9.09 -1.90 -4.03
N GLN A 79 -9.27 -0.85 -4.82
CA GLN A 79 -10.58 -0.44 -5.32
C GLN A 79 -11.18 -1.45 -6.32
N LYS A 80 -10.35 -2.12 -7.14
CA LYS A 80 -10.82 -3.18 -8.05
C LYS A 80 -11.40 -4.37 -7.30
N GLU A 81 -10.72 -4.82 -6.25
CA GLU A 81 -11.12 -6.00 -5.47
C GLU A 81 -12.19 -5.67 -4.42
N PHE A 82 -12.18 -4.44 -3.89
CA PHE A 82 -13.07 -3.98 -2.84
C PHE A 82 -13.76 -2.65 -3.18
N PRO A 83 -14.62 -2.61 -4.20
CA PRO A 83 -15.26 -1.37 -4.67
C PRO A 83 -16.22 -0.73 -3.65
N ASN A 84 -16.65 -1.50 -2.64
CA ASN A 84 -17.58 -1.05 -1.60
C ASN A 84 -16.87 -0.61 -0.30
N LEU A 85 -15.54 -0.67 -0.26
CA LEU A 85 -14.75 -0.29 0.92
C LEU A 85 -14.09 1.08 0.70
N THR A 86 -14.11 1.89 1.74
CA THR A 86 -13.31 3.11 1.78
C THR A 86 -11.89 2.76 2.18
N ILE A 87 -10.93 3.01 1.29
CA ILE A 87 -9.51 2.71 1.52
C ILE A 87 -8.84 3.96 2.09
N GLN A 88 -8.18 3.80 3.23
CA GLN A 88 -7.44 4.87 3.90
C GLN A 88 -5.99 4.44 4.14
N PHE A 89 -5.05 5.29 3.73
CA PHE A 89 -3.62 5.10 4.00
C PHE A 89 -3.25 5.91 5.25
N VAL A 90 -2.64 5.23 6.23
CA VAL A 90 -2.29 5.77 7.56
C VAL A 90 -0.83 5.49 7.93
#